data_AF-B6IMZ1-F1
#
_entry.id   AF-B6IMZ1-F1
#
_cell.length_a   1.000
_cell.length_b   1.000
_cell.length_c   1.000
_cell.angle_alpha   90.00
_cell.angle_beta   90.00
_cell.angle_gamma   90.00
#
_symmetry.space_group_name_H-M   'P 1'
#
loop_
_entity.id
_entity.type
_entity.pdbx_description
1 polymer ?
#
loop_
_entity_poly.entity_id
_entity_poly.type
_entity_poly.pdbx_seq_one_letter_code
_entity_poly.pdbx_strand_id
1 'polypeptide(L)' 'MAVDEDLMGLLVDGIIAVYREENVGLPPRDLGRQAARMHADLVGAYDDPNDRKVAVKGMLAQLRRDLREAPVGAESKRRA' A
#
# COMPACT_ATOMS: atom_id res chain seq x y z
N MET A 1 22.19 -3.02 4.24
CA MET A 1 20.98 -2.36 4.80
C MET A 1 20.02 -3.45 5.21
N ALA A 2 19.65 -3.51 6.48
CA ALA A 2 18.59 -4.41 6.94
C ALA A 2 17.23 -3.83 6.50
N VAL A 3 16.31 -4.71 6.10
CA VAL A 3 14.92 -4.32 5.85
C VAL A 3 14.30 -3.98 7.21
N ASP A 4 13.57 -2.87 7.29
CA ASP A 4 12.71 -2.60 8.46
C ASP A 4 11.49 -3.51 8.37
N GLU A 5 11.63 -4.72 8.91
CA GLU A 5 10.63 -5.80 8.83
C GLU A 5 9.28 -5.37 9.43
N ASP A 6 9.31 -4.58 10.51
CA ASP A 6 8.11 -4.03 11.15
C ASP A 6 7.36 -3.09 10.19
N LEU A 7 8.09 -2.15 9.58
CA LEU A 7 7.48 -1.20 8.65
C LEU A 7 6.88 -1.91 7.44
N MET A 8 7.60 -2.91 6.91
CA MET A 8 7.09 -3.72 5.80
C MET A 8 5.84 -4.52 6.19
N GLY A 9 5.80 -5.13 7.38
CA GLY A 9 4.62 -5.81 7.89
C GLY A 9 3.41 -4.88 7.98
N LEU A 10 3.59 -3.70 8.58
CA LEU A 10 2.54 -2.68 8.70
C LEU A 10 1.99 -2.23 7.34
N LEU A 11 2.87 -2.05 6.34
CA LEU A 11 2.44 -1.69 5.00
C LEU A 11 1.65 -2.81 4.33
N VAL A 12 2.15 -4.05 4.38
CA VAL A 12 1.48 -5.20 3.76
C VAL A 12 0.09 -5.41 4.34
N ASP A 13 -0.02 -5.46 5.68
CA ASP A 13 -1.30 -5.67 6.36
C ASP A 13 -2.27 -4.52 6.07
N GLY A 14 -1.78 -3.28 6.12
CA GLY A 14 -2.57 -2.10 5.83
C GLY A 14 -3.10 -2.04 4.40
N ILE A 15 -2.27 -2.38 3.41
CA ILE A 15 -2.68 -2.42 1.99
C ILE A 15 -3.75 -3.50 1.78
N ILE A 16 -3.55 -4.71 2.32
CA ILE A 16 -4.54 -5.79 2.22
C ILE A 16 -5.88 -5.34 2.81
N ALA A 17 -5.86 -4.71 3.99
CA ALA A 17 -7.07 -4.23 4.64
C ALA A 17 -7.81 -3.20 3.77
N VAL A 18 -7.10 -2.21 3.23
CA VAL A 18 -7.69 -1.18 2.36
C VAL A 18 -8.33 -1.81 1.11
N TYR A 19 -7.62 -2.69 0.39
CA TYR A 19 -8.18 -3.32 -0.81
C TYR A 19 -9.38 -4.21 -0.49
N ARG A 20 -9.35 -4.93 0.65
CA ARG A 20 -10.47 -5.76 1.10
C ARG A 20 -11.70 -4.92 1.44
N GLU A 21 -11.52 -3.80 2.15
CA GLU A 21 -12.61 -2.88 2.52
C GLU A 21 -13.28 -2.25 1.30
N GLU A 22 -12.50 -1.93 0.27
CA GLU A 22 -13.02 -1.37 -0.99
C GLU A 22 -13.52 -2.44 -1.96
N ASN A 23 -13.52 -3.73 -1.58
CA ASN A 23 -13.91 -4.89 -2.41
C ASN A 23 -13.14 -4.97 -3.75
N VAL A 24 -11.87 -4.57 -3.76
CA VAL A 24 -11.00 -4.61 -4.93
C VAL A 24 -10.04 -5.79 -4.83
N GLY A 25 -9.92 -6.58 -5.91
CA GLY A 25 -8.96 -7.67 -5.99
C GLY A 25 -7.52 -7.14 -6.08
N LEU A 26 -6.63 -7.66 -5.24
CA LEU A 26 -5.20 -7.32 -5.28
C LEU A 26 -4.35 -8.57 -5.54
N PRO A 27 -3.76 -8.72 -6.73
CA PRO A 27 -2.83 -9.81 -7.00
C PRO A 27 -1.61 -9.74 -6.06
N PRO A 28 -1.09 -10.87 -5.53
CA PRO A 28 0.05 -10.86 -4.60
C PRO A 28 1.31 -10.17 -5.12
N ARG A 29 1.56 -10.26 -6.44
CA ARG A 29 2.68 -9.59 -7.08
C ARG A 29 2.54 -8.06 -7.03
N ASP A 30 1.33 -7.55 -7.16
CA ASP A 30 1.04 -6.12 -7.15
C ASP A 30 1.04 -5.59 -5.71
N LEU A 31 0.57 -6.38 -4.73
CA LEU A 31 0.77 -6.10 -3.31
C LEU A 31 2.26 -5.88 -2.98
N GLY A 32 3.13 -6.81 -3.38
CA GLY A 32 4.57 -6.70 -3.12
C GLY A 32 5.19 -5.46 -3.77
N ARG A 33 4.78 -5.12 -5.00
CA ARG A 33 5.24 -3.91 -5.69
C ARG A 33 4.74 -2.64 -5.02
N GLN A 34 3.48 -2.59 -4.61
CA GLN A 34 2.89 -1.43 -3.95
C GLN A 34 3.55 -1.19 -2.59
N ALA A 35 3.72 -2.25 -1.79
CA ALA A 35 4.39 -2.17 -0.49
C ALA A 35 5.85 -1.68 -0.64
N ALA A 36 6.59 -2.19 -1.62
CA ALA A 36 7.97 -1.75 -1.86
C ALA A 36 8.07 -0.27 -2.26
N ARG A 37 7.14 0.22 -3.08
CA ARG A 37 7.07 1.65 -3.46
C ARG A 37 6.77 2.53 -2.25
N MET A 38 5.71 2.22 -1.52
CA MET A 38 5.32 2.95 -0.31
C MET A 38 6.42 2.96 0.76
N HIS A 39 7.13 1.83 0.90
CA HIS A 39 8.30 1.75 1.79
C HIS A 39 9.42 2.69 1.32
N ALA A 40 9.76 2.69 0.04
CA ALA A 40 10.78 3.58 -0.51
C ALA A 40 10.41 5.06 -0.32
N ASP A 41 9.15 5.41 -0.53
CA ASP A 41 8.65 6.78 -0.33
C ASP A 41 8.79 7.21 1.15
N LEU A 42 8.42 6.34 2.10
CA LEU A 42 8.58 6.62 3.54
C LEU A 42 10.04 6.75 3.96
N VAL A 43 10.91 5.84 3.50
CA VAL A 43 12.33 5.89 3.83
C VAL A 43 13.01 7.11 3.21
N GLY A 44 12.57 7.55 2.03
CA GLY A 44 13.06 8.75 1.37
C GLY A 44 12.54 10.05 1.97
N ALA A 45 11.34 10.06 2.56
CA ALA A 45 10.71 11.26 3.11
C ALA A 45 10.98 11.49 4.60
N TYR A 46 11.32 10.44 5.36
CA TYR A 46 11.48 10.51 6.82
C TYR A 46 12.79 9.85 7.25
N ASP A 47 13.57 10.57 8.07
CA ASP A 47 14.83 10.06 8.63
C ASP A 47 14.59 9.17 9.86
N ASP A 48 13.63 9.52 10.72
CA ASP A 48 13.28 8.76 11.92
C ASP A 48 12.37 7.56 11.59
N PRO A 49 12.78 6.31 11.94
CA PRO A 49 11.92 5.13 11.79
C PRO A 49 10.54 5.23 12.45
N ASN A 50 10.42 5.94 13.59
CA ASN A 50 9.13 6.12 14.25
C ASN A 50 8.19 7.02 13.44
N ASP A 51 8.72 8.08 12.84
CA ASP A 51 7.94 8.97 11.98
C ASP A 51 7.41 8.24 10.74
N ARG A 52 8.21 7.33 10.17
CA ARG A 52 7.77 6.45 9.07
C ARG A 52 6.53 5.64 9.48
N LYS A 53 6.57 5.00 10.65
CA LYS A 53 5.45 4.20 11.18
C LYS A 53 4.20 5.05 11.38
N VAL A 54 4.34 6.29 11.86
CA VAL A 54 3.21 7.23 12.00
C VAL A 54 2.64 7.63 10.63
N ALA A 55 3.52 7.90 9.65
CA ALA A 55 3.14 8.33 8.32
C ALA A 55 2.40 7.26 7.49
N VAL A 56 2.60 5.96 7.80
CA VAL A 56 1.86 4.83 7.17
C VAL A 56 0.35 5.08 7.18
N LYS A 57 -0.21 5.57 8.30
CA LYS A 57 -1.66 5.80 8.42
C LYS A 57 -2.16 6.81 7.39
N GLY A 58 -1.41 7.89 7.16
CA GLY A 58 -1.75 8.92 6.18
C GLY A 58 -1.69 8.39 4.75
N MET A 59 -0.65 7.61 4.45
CA MET A 59 -0.46 7.00 3.14
C MET A 59 -1.54 5.95 2.81
N LEU A 60 -1.94 5.12 3.77
CA LEU A 60 -3.06 4.19 3.59
C LEU A 60 -4.41 4.91 3.41
N ALA A 61 -4.60 6.03 4.12
CA ALA A 61 -5.78 6.86 3.91
C ALA A 61 -5.82 7.47 2.51
N GLN A 62 -4.66 7.84 1.95
CA GLN A 62 -4.55 8.29 0.57
C GLN A 62 -4.86 7.16 -0.41
N LEU A 63 -4.25 5.99 -0.23
CA LEU A 63 -4.53 4.81 -1.07
C LEU A 63 -6.04 4.51 -1.13
N ARG A 64 -6.73 4.58 0.01
CA ARG A 64 -8.19 4.37 0.06
C ARG A 64 -8.94 5.41 -0.77
N ARG A 65 -8.54 6.68 -0.74
CA ARG A 65 -9.13 7.74 -1.59
C ARG A 65 -8.89 7.45 -3.06
N ASP A 66 -7.66 7.10 -3.42
CA ASP A 66 -7.28 6.81 -4.80
C ASP A 66 -8.11 5.66 -5.38
N LEU A 67 -8.34 4.59 -4.61
CA LEU A 67 -9.19 3.47 -5.03
C LEU A 67 -10.65 3.85 -5.25
N ARG A 68 -11.18 4.79 -4.47
CA ARG A 68 -12.57 5.28 -4.61
C ARG A 68 -12.74 6.24 -5.77
N GLU A 69 -11.71 7.01 -6.06
CA GLU A 69 -11.68 7.97 -7.17
C GLU A 69 -11.32 7.30 -8.51
N ALA A 70 -10.68 6.13 -8.46
CA ALA A 70 -10.39 5.35 -9.64
C ALA A 70 -11.69 4.97 -10.37
N PRO A 71 -11.83 5.28 -11.67
CA PRO A 71 -13.02 4.88 -12.41
C PRO A 71 -13.11 3.35 -12.43
N VAL A 72 -14.25 2.82 -11.95
CA VAL A 72 -14.66 1.41 -12.05
C VAL A 72 -14.64 0.97 -13.52
N GLY A 73 -13.49 0.55 -14.03
CA GLY A 73 -13.36 0.23 -15.46
C GLY A 73 -11.99 -0.15 -16.00
N ALA A 74 -10.90 0.04 -15.27
CA ALA A 74 -9.59 -0.42 -15.71
C ALA A 74 -9.27 -1.79 -15.08
N GLU A 75 -9.32 -2.84 -15.90
CA GLU A 75 -8.72 -4.17 -15.64
C GLU A 75 -9.48 -5.15 -14.72
N SER A 76 -10.71 -5.53 -15.10
CA SER A 76 -11.22 -6.87 -14.74
C SER A 76 -11.82 -7.67 -15.92
N LYS A 77 -11.51 -7.27 -17.17
CA LYS A 77 -11.72 -8.10 -18.36
C LYS A 77 -10.40 -8.72 -18.81
N ARG A 78 -10.06 -9.90 -18.26
CA ARG A 78 -9.47 -11.03 -18.99
C ARG A 78 -9.16 -12.21 -18.05
N ARG A 79 -10.03 -13.20 -18.07
CA ARG A 79 -9.72 -14.57 -18.54
C ARG A 79 -11.05 -15.33 -18.67
N ALA A 80 -11.48 -15.44 -19.93
CA ALA A 80 -12.30 -16.54 -20.40
C ALA A 80 -11.43 -17.81 -20.48
#